data_AF-A0A1G9FB61-F1
#
_entry.id   AF-A0A1G9FB61-F1
#
_cell.length_a   1.000
_cell.length_b   1.000
_cell.length_c   1.000
_cell.angle_alpha   90.00
_cell.angle_beta   90.00
_cell.angle_gamma   90.00
#
_symmetry.space_group_name_H-M   'P 1'
#
loop_
_entity.id
_entity.type
_entity.pdbx_description
1 polymer ?
#
loop_
_entity_poly.entity_id
_entity_poly.type
_entity_poly.pdbx_seq_one_letter_code
_entity_poly.pdbx_strand_id
1 'polypeptide(L)'
;MPDRITKDTGMMQRTDLRYRMDDPRDVDACNAALKAWADSLPVAEPGDWPGDALHRHNAERCRAILATVDLADDGKCVVNTEALREKGLAENSAQWIAAHWLAEYNALKQGRERLEAGDVTPENLSRMLMAAEEMGRLQERMWWRAGVDPISGEKREALALTGRPVKRGQKDGAAITNKAHAAMREARFARMKELVPDLGVENAARQCEAEGLGGWQAIRRQWDRYREKNTDTRATVRQNM
;
A
#
# COMPACT_ATOMS: atom_id res chain seq x y z
N MET A 1 7.55 -21.15 5.15
CA MET A 1 6.77 -20.14 4.39
C MET A 1 5.32 -20.23 4.85
N PRO A 2 4.61 -19.12 5.11
CA PRO A 2 3.21 -19.18 5.53
C PRO A 2 2.33 -19.66 4.37
N ASP A 3 1.40 -20.57 4.64
CA ASP A 3 0.38 -20.99 3.70
C ASP A 3 -0.71 -19.91 3.64
N ARG A 4 -1.05 -19.47 2.44
CA ARG A 4 -2.21 -18.61 2.19
C ARG A 4 -3.44 -19.49 2.10
N ILE A 5 -4.31 -19.40 3.10
CA ILE A 5 -5.58 -20.10 3.10
C ILE A 5 -6.66 -19.08 2.75
N THR A 6 -7.27 -19.29 1.59
CA THR A 6 -8.37 -18.45 1.16
C THR A 6 -9.67 -19.00 1.70
N LYS A 7 -10.42 -18.19 2.46
CA LYS A 7 -11.75 -18.54 2.95
C LYS A 7 -12.79 -17.62 2.34
N ASP A 8 -13.81 -18.23 1.77
CA ASP A 8 -15.00 -17.51 1.34
C ASP A 8 -15.84 -17.16 2.57
N THR A 9 -15.96 -15.88 2.87
CA THR A 9 -16.79 -15.38 3.98
C THR A 9 -17.83 -14.42 3.40
N GLY A 10 -18.96 -14.98 2.97
CA GLY A 10 -20.01 -14.23 2.25
C GLY A 10 -19.55 -13.81 0.85
N MET A 11 -19.70 -12.54 0.49
CA MET A 11 -19.23 -11.98 -0.80
C MET A 11 -17.75 -11.51 -0.76
N MET A 12 -17.04 -11.72 0.35
CA MET A 12 -15.63 -11.34 0.48
C MET A 12 -14.74 -12.57 0.55
N GLN A 13 -13.62 -12.49 -0.15
CA GLN A 13 -12.55 -13.48 -0.09
C GLN A 13 -11.52 -12.99 0.95
N ARG A 14 -11.38 -13.71 2.07
CA ARG A 14 -10.36 -13.42 3.08
C ARG A 14 -9.18 -14.36 2.89
N THR A 15 -7.97 -13.82 2.82
CA THR A 15 -6.74 -14.61 2.82
C THR A 15 -6.20 -14.63 4.24
N ASP A 16 -6.34 -15.77 4.90
CA ASP A 16 -5.69 -16.03 6.18
C ASP A 16 -4.27 -16.52 5.90
N LEU A 17 -3.33 -16.18 6.78
CA LEU A 17 -2.00 -16.80 6.78
C LEU A 17 -1.95 -17.84 7.87
N ARG A 18 -1.43 -19.01 7.52
CA ARG A 18 -1.16 -20.07 8.48
C ARG A 18 0.31 -20.40 8.45
N TYR A 19 0.98 -20.23 9.58
CA TYR A 19 2.36 -20.66 9.75
C TYR A 19 2.36 -22.14 10.12
N ARG A 20 2.75 -23.00 9.18
CA ARG A 20 3.00 -24.41 9.45
C ARG A 20 4.44 -24.58 9.91
N MET A 21 4.62 -25.19 11.08
CA MET A 21 5.92 -25.50 11.69
C MET A 21 5.98 -27.02 11.93
N ASP A 22 5.78 -27.78 10.84
CA ASP A 22 5.68 -29.24 10.91
C ASP A 22 7.06 -29.89 11.16
N ASP A 23 8.16 -29.18 10.89
CA ASP A 23 9.54 -29.61 11.17
C ASP A 23 10.01 -29.03 12.53
N PRO A 24 10.41 -29.86 13.50
CA PRO A 24 10.97 -29.39 14.77
C PRO A 24 12.18 -28.45 14.62
N ARG A 25 12.96 -28.57 13.54
CA ARG A 25 14.10 -27.67 13.30
C ARG A 25 13.66 -26.25 12.97
N ASP A 26 12.50 -26.10 12.32
CA ASP A 26 11.92 -24.78 12.03
C ASP A 26 11.47 -24.09 13.31
N VAL A 27 10.99 -24.86 14.30
CA VAL A 27 10.60 -24.38 15.63
C VAL A 27 11.80 -23.80 16.36
N ASP A 28 12.89 -24.57 16.43
CA ASP A 28 14.13 -24.14 17.10
C ASP A 28 14.74 -22.90 16.42
N ALA A 29 14.81 -22.92 15.08
CA ALA A 29 15.30 -21.79 14.31
C ALA A 29 14.43 -20.54 14.48
N CYS A 30 13.09 -20.70 14.50
CA CYS A 30 12.16 -19.60 14.69
C CYS A 30 12.27 -19.02 16.11
N ASN A 31 12.34 -19.86 17.14
CA ASN A 31 12.52 -19.43 18.52
C ASN A 31 13.86 -18.68 18.69
N ALA A 32 14.94 -19.21 18.13
CA ALA A 32 16.25 -18.55 18.16
C ALA A 32 16.22 -17.20 17.43
N ALA A 33 15.57 -17.12 16.26
CA ALA A 33 15.42 -15.88 15.51
C ALA A 33 14.57 -14.84 16.25
N LEU A 34 13.47 -15.25 16.90
CA LEU A 34 12.62 -14.37 17.72
C LEU A 34 13.41 -13.79 18.89
N LYS A 35 14.17 -14.62 19.60
CA LYS A 35 15.03 -14.16 20.72
C LYS A 35 16.11 -13.20 20.23
N ALA A 36 16.83 -13.57 19.17
CA ALA A 36 17.86 -12.70 18.60
C ALA A 36 17.30 -11.35 18.13
N TRP A 37 16.10 -11.34 17.53
CA TRP A 37 15.39 -10.10 17.18
C TRP A 37 15.02 -9.29 18.43
N ALA A 38 14.46 -9.93 19.45
CA ALA A 38 14.09 -9.28 20.70
C ALA A 38 15.30 -8.62 21.39
N ASP A 39 16.43 -9.32 21.44
CA ASP A 39 17.69 -8.85 22.04
C ASP A 39 18.36 -7.72 21.22
N SER A 40 18.06 -7.62 19.92
CA SER A 40 18.69 -6.65 19.01
C SER A 40 18.07 -5.25 19.04
N LEU A 41 16.90 -5.10 19.66
CA LEU A 41 16.13 -3.86 19.62
C LEU A 41 16.00 -3.24 21.02
N PRO A 42 15.91 -1.91 21.11
CA PRO A 42 15.72 -1.24 22.38
C PRO A 42 14.34 -1.59 22.97
N VAL A 43 14.33 -1.81 24.28
CA VAL A 43 13.12 -2.04 25.07
C VAL A 43 12.87 -0.85 26.00
N ALA A 44 11.60 -0.58 26.31
CA ALA A 44 11.24 0.58 27.13
C ALA A 44 11.48 0.32 28.63
N GLU A 45 11.15 -0.88 29.11
CA GLU A 45 11.29 -1.30 30.50
C GLU A 45 12.00 -2.67 30.60
N PRO A 46 12.67 -2.99 31.73
CA PRO A 46 13.20 -4.33 31.96
C PRO A 46 12.10 -5.38 31.89
N GLY A 47 12.30 -6.39 31.04
CA GLY A 47 11.29 -7.43 30.79
C GLY A 47 10.28 -7.07 29.71
N ASP A 48 10.38 -5.94 29.02
CA ASP A 48 9.63 -5.70 27.78
C ASP A 48 10.25 -6.44 26.60
N TRP A 49 9.43 -6.78 25.61
CA TRP A 49 9.87 -7.06 24.25
C TRP A 49 9.82 -5.77 23.41
N PRO A 50 10.55 -5.73 22.28
CA PRO A 50 10.50 -4.58 21.40
C PRO A 50 9.08 -4.26 20.94
N GLY A 51 8.66 -3.01 21.15
CA GLY A 51 7.32 -2.53 20.80
C GLY A 51 6.26 -2.68 21.90
N ASP A 52 6.55 -3.33 23.04
CA ASP A 52 5.53 -3.55 24.07
C ASP A 52 4.95 -2.27 24.67
N ALA A 53 5.76 -1.23 24.88
CA ALA A 53 5.26 0.06 25.31
C ALA A 53 4.23 0.66 24.32
N LEU A 54 4.48 0.52 23.01
CA LEU A 54 3.54 0.93 21.98
C LEU A 54 2.28 0.06 22.00
N HIS A 55 2.42 -1.25 22.18
CA HIS A 55 1.28 -2.16 22.30
C HIS A 55 0.42 -1.84 23.53
N ARG A 56 1.02 -1.55 24.70
CA ARG A 56 0.28 -1.12 25.90
C ARG A 56 -0.50 0.17 25.65
N HIS A 57 0.16 1.18 25.07
CA HIS A 57 -0.50 2.44 24.71
C HIS A 57 -1.66 2.23 23.73
N ASN A 58 -1.47 1.38 22.72
CA ASN A 58 -2.51 1.04 21.76
C ASN A 58 -3.67 0.26 22.38
N ALA A 59 -3.38 -0.64 23.34
CA ALA A 59 -4.39 -1.35 24.10
C ALA A 59 -5.26 -0.39 24.92
N GLU A 60 -4.66 0.60 25.59
CA GLU A 60 -5.41 1.64 26.31
C GLU A 60 -6.34 2.42 25.39
N ARG A 61 -5.87 2.79 24.18
CA ARG A 61 -6.70 3.45 23.18
C ARG A 61 -7.85 2.56 22.70
N CYS A 62 -7.60 1.28 22.47
CA CYS A 62 -8.65 0.33 22.09
C CYS A 62 -9.70 0.18 23.21
N ARG A 63 -9.28 0.09 24.48
CA ARG A 63 -10.19 0.06 25.63
C ARG A 63 -11.03 1.34 25.72
N ALA A 64 -10.42 2.50 25.50
CA ALA A 64 -11.14 3.77 25.48
C ALA A 64 -12.21 3.79 24.36
N ILE A 65 -11.92 3.21 23.19
CA ILE A 65 -12.90 3.08 22.09
C ILE A 65 -14.07 2.17 22.51
N LEU A 66 -13.80 1.02 23.13
CA LEU A 66 -14.86 0.12 23.59
C LEU A 66 -15.73 0.73 24.70
N ALA A 67 -15.11 1.51 25.60
CA ALA A 67 -15.83 2.21 26.65
C ALA A 67 -16.87 3.21 26.11
N THR A 68 -16.71 3.74 24.89
CA THR A 68 -17.70 4.65 24.27
C THR A 68 -19.06 3.99 24.00
N VAL A 69 -19.14 2.66 24.05
CA VAL A 69 -20.35 1.86 23.82
C VAL A 69 -20.66 0.92 25.00
N ASP A 70 -20.09 1.21 26.17
CA ASP A 70 -20.19 0.41 27.40
C ASP A 70 -19.77 -1.05 27.21
N LEU A 71 -18.69 -1.28 26.44
CA LEU A 71 -18.05 -2.58 26.33
C LEU A 71 -16.70 -2.54 27.05
N ALA A 72 -16.41 -3.61 27.80
CA ALA A 72 -15.15 -3.78 28.51
C ALA A 72 -14.26 -4.82 27.80
N ASP A 73 -12.96 -4.63 27.90
CA ASP A 73 -11.96 -5.67 27.61
C ASP A 73 -11.94 -6.66 28.78
N ASP A 74 -12.27 -7.91 28.53
CA ASP A 74 -12.26 -8.97 29.55
C ASP A 74 -10.89 -9.67 29.65
N GLY A 75 -9.89 -9.20 28.91
CA GLY A 75 -8.54 -9.76 28.90
C GLY A 75 -8.43 -11.11 28.20
N LYS A 76 -9.50 -11.58 27.54
CA LYS A 76 -9.49 -12.86 26.83
C LYS A 76 -8.93 -12.71 25.42
N CYS A 77 -8.48 -13.84 24.89
CA CYS A 77 -7.99 -13.99 23.52
C CYS A 77 -9.13 -14.26 22.51
N VAL A 78 -10.36 -13.91 22.86
CA VAL A 78 -11.56 -14.18 22.06
C VAL A 78 -12.47 -12.98 22.12
N VAL A 79 -12.97 -12.56 20.96
CA VAL A 79 -13.90 -11.45 20.84
C VAL A 79 -15.32 -11.91 21.17
N ASN A 80 -16.00 -11.19 22.07
CA ASN A 80 -17.43 -11.37 22.30
C ASN A 80 -18.24 -10.75 21.15
N THR A 81 -18.33 -11.45 20.02
CA THR A 81 -19.04 -10.98 18.82
C THR A 81 -20.55 -10.81 19.03
N GLU A 82 -21.13 -11.55 19.98
CA GLU A 82 -22.52 -11.41 20.37
C GLU A 82 -22.77 -10.04 21.01
N ALA A 83 -21.98 -9.69 22.03
CA ALA A 83 -22.08 -8.36 22.67
C ALA A 83 -21.86 -7.20 21.68
N LEU A 84 -20.96 -7.36 20.69
CA LEU A 84 -20.78 -6.37 19.63
C LEU A 84 -22.03 -6.22 18.74
N ARG A 85 -22.66 -7.35 18.37
CA ARG A 85 -23.87 -7.36 17.55
C ARG A 85 -25.09 -6.84 18.29
N GLU A 86 -25.25 -7.16 19.57
CA GLU A 86 -26.30 -6.62 20.44
C GLU A 86 -26.25 -5.10 20.52
N LYS A 87 -25.04 -4.52 20.47
CA LYS A 87 -24.83 -3.06 20.39
C LYS A 87 -25.06 -2.47 18.99
N GLY A 88 -25.45 -3.28 18.01
CA GLY A 88 -25.68 -2.85 16.63
C GLY A 88 -24.42 -2.41 15.88
N LEU A 89 -23.24 -2.85 16.32
CA LEU A 89 -21.97 -2.40 15.75
C LEU A 89 -21.66 -3.16 14.46
N ALA A 90 -21.29 -2.42 13.40
CA ALA A 90 -20.85 -3.01 12.15
C ALA A 90 -19.46 -3.65 12.28
N GLU A 91 -19.18 -4.71 11.51
CA GLU A 91 -17.89 -5.44 11.54
C GLU A 91 -16.67 -4.58 11.13
N ASN A 92 -16.93 -3.46 10.47
CA ASN A 92 -15.92 -2.48 10.07
C ASN A 92 -15.85 -1.25 10.99
N SER A 93 -16.64 -1.22 12.07
CA SER A 93 -16.60 -0.13 13.05
C SER A 93 -15.29 -0.11 13.83
N ALA A 94 -14.95 1.06 14.38
CA ALA A 94 -13.75 1.21 15.22
C ALA A 94 -13.79 0.30 16.45
N GLN A 95 -14.97 0.13 17.07
CA GLN A 95 -15.20 -0.74 18.22
C GLN A 95 -14.95 -2.20 17.86
N TRP A 96 -15.45 -2.66 16.70
CA TRP A 96 -15.21 -4.03 16.26
C TRP A 96 -13.73 -4.30 16.03
N ILE A 97 -13.04 -3.41 15.33
CA ILE A 97 -11.59 -3.54 15.09
C ILE A 97 -10.81 -3.46 16.41
N ALA A 98 -11.23 -2.62 17.37
CA ALA A 98 -10.59 -2.49 18.69
C ALA A 98 -10.71 -3.75 19.53
N ALA A 99 -11.89 -4.38 19.55
CA ALA A 99 -12.11 -5.64 20.27
C ALA A 99 -11.23 -6.76 19.69
N HIS A 100 -11.16 -6.87 18.35
CA HIS A 100 -10.27 -7.83 17.70
C HIS A 100 -8.80 -7.55 17.98
N TRP A 101 -8.37 -6.28 17.92
CA TRP A 101 -6.99 -5.93 18.19
C TRP A 101 -6.59 -6.30 19.63
N LEU A 102 -7.48 -6.07 20.61
CA LEU A 102 -7.26 -6.47 22.01
C LEU A 102 -7.21 -7.99 22.19
N ALA A 103 -8.07 -8.75 21.51
CA ALA A 103 -8.03 -10.21 21.56
C ALA A 103 -6.70 -10.77 21.03
N GLU A 104 -6.19 -10.25 19.91
CA GLU A 104 -4.89 -10.65 19.37
C GLU A 104 -3.73 -10.18 20.25
N TYR A 105 -3.81 -8.99 20.85
CA TYR A 105 -2.84 -8.52 21.84
C TYR A 105 -2.76 -9.45 23.06
N ASN A 106 -3.91 -9.86 23.60
CA ASN A 106 -3.98 -10.82 24.70
C ASN A 106 -3.41 -12.19 24.29
N ALA A 107 -3.65 -12.63 23.04
CA ALA A 107 -3.10 -13.87 22.50
C ALA A 107 -1.56 -13.82 22.39
N LEU A 108 -1.02 -12.70 21.90
CA LEU A 108 0.42 -12.48 21.81
C LEU A 108 1.07 -12.48 23.21
N LYS A 109 0.46 -11.77 24.17
CA LYS A 109 0.93 -11.72 25.56
C LYS A 109 0.96 -13.12 26.20
N GLN A 110 -0.13 -13.87 26.10
CA GLN A 110 -0.19 -15.24 26.65
C GLN A 110 0.79 -16.19 25.96
N GLY A 111 0.94 -16.09 24.64
CA GLY A 111 1.91 -16.91 23.90
C GLY A 111 3.34 -16.61 24.34
N ARG A 112 3.65 -15.34 24.63
CA ARG A 112 4.93 -14.93 25.17
C ARG A 112 5.18 -15.47 26.59
N GLU A 113 4.19 -15.35 27.49
CA GLU A 113 4.28 -15.93 28.84
C GLU A 113 4.56 -17.44 28.78
N ARG A 114 3.92 -18.16 27.85
CA ARG A 114 4.18 -19.58 27.57
C ARG A 114 5.59 -19.83 27.05
N LEU A 115 6.05 -19.01 26.10
CA LEU A 115 7.40 -19.11 25.54
C LEU A 115 8.47 -18.92 26.62
N GLU A 116 8.29 -17.96 27.51
CA GLU A 116 9.16 -17.71 28.67
C GLU A 116 9.13 -18.85 29.69
N ALA A 117 7.99 -19.52 29.83
CA ALA A 117 7.86 -20.75 30.61
C ALA A 117 8.45 -22.00 29.90
N GLY A 118 9.00 -21.85 28.70
CA GLY A 118 9.64 -22.93 27.94
C GLY A 118 8.71 -23.70 26.98
N ASP A 119 7.46 -23.27 26.82
CA ASP A 119 6.56 -23.82 25.79
C ASP A 119 6.93 -23.27 24.41
N VAL A 120 7.85 -23.99 23.76
CA VAL A 120 8.31 -23.74 22.39
C VAL A 120 7.55 -24.62 21.39
N THR A 121 6.34 -25.07 21.69
CA THR A 121 5.60 -25.92 20.75
C THR A 121 5.34 -25.21 19.41
N PRO A 122 5.30 -25.93 18.27
CA PRO A 122 4.92 -25.38 16.97
C PRO A 122 3.64 -24.54 17.01
N GLU A 123 2.66 -25.01 17.78
CA GLU A 123 1.36 -24.36 17.88
C GLU A 123 1.43 -23.04 18.64
N ASN A 124 2.21 -22.98 19.74
CA ASN A 124 2.40 -21.73 20.47
C ASN A 124 3.11 -20.68 19.61
N LEU A 125 4.24 -21.03 18.98
CA LEU A 125 4.99 -20.11 18.12
C LEU A 125 4.17 -19.64 16.91
N SER A 126 3.49 -20.57 16.23
CA SER A 126 2.60 -20.24 15.11
C SER A 126 1.51 -19.25 15.54
N ARG A 127 0.87 -19.50 16.69
CA ARG A 127 -0.17 -18.61 17.22
C ARG A 127 0.35 -17.23 17.56
N MET A 128 1.54 -17.12 18.17
CA MET A 128 2.18 -15.83 18.43
C MET A 128 2.43 -15.04 17.16
N LEU A 129 2.99 -15.67 16.13
CA LEU A 129 3.27 -15.02 14.85
C LEU A 129 1.98 -14.55 14.16
N MET A 130 0.95 -15.40 14.14
CA MET A 130 -0.35 -15.04 13.58
C MET A 130 -0.98 -13.86 14.33
N ALA A 131 -0.94 -13.87 15.67
CA ALA A 131 -1.47 -12.78 16.49
C ALA A 131 -0.73 -11.46 16.24
N ALA A 132 0.60 -11.49 16.19
CA ALA A 132 1.41 -10.31 15.90
C ALA A 132 1.13 -9.73 14.51
N GLU A 133 0.97 -10.60 13.50
CA GLU A 133 0.65 -10.15 12.15
C GLU A 133 -0.76 -9.56 12.06
N GLU A 134 -1.75 -10.23 12.64
CA GLU A 134 -3.14 -9.75 12.62
C GLU A 134 -3.28 -8.44 13.42
N MET A 135 -2.57 -8.29 14.54
CA MET A 135 -2.45 -7.00 15.24
C MET A 135 -1.95 -5.90 14.31
N GLY A 136 -0.90 -6.17 13.52
CA GLY A 136 -0.37 -5.22 12.53
C GLY A 136 -1.41 -4.81 11.49
N ARG A 137 -2.15 -5.77 10.92
CA ARG A 137 -3.22 -5.52 9.94
C ARG A 137 -4.37 -4.72 10.55
N LEU A 138 -4.81 -5.07 11.75
CA LEU A 138 -5.88 -4.37 12.47
C LEU A 138 -5.44 -2.94 12.85
N GLN A 139 -4.19 -2.76 13.27
CA GLN A 139 -3.56 -1.46 13.54
C GLN A 139 -3.57 -0.59 12.29
N GLU A 140 -3.19 -1.13 11.12
CA GLU A 140 -3.31 -0.41 9.85
C GLU A 140 -4.77 -0.04 9.58
N ARG A 141 -5.71 -0.98 9.69
CA ARG A 141 -7.13 -0.69 9.48
C ARG A 141 -7.65 0.42 10.40
N MET A 142 -7.21 0.46 11.66
CA MET A 142 -7.67 1.41 12.66
C MET A 142 -7.02 2.80 12.51
N TRP A 143 -5.69 2.86 12.44
CA TRP A 143 -4.96 4.14 12.52
C TRP A 143 -4.45 4.63 11.17
N TRP A 144 -4.28 3.76 10.18
CA TRP A 144 -3.94 4.21 8.83
C TRP A 144 -5.09 4.98 8.20
N ARG A 145 -6.36 4.58 8.42
CA ARG A 145 -7.53 5.30 7.86
C ARG A 145 -7.75 6.68 8.51
N ALA A 146 -7.42 6.82 9.79
CA ALA A 146 -7.58 8.07 10.54
C ALA A 146 -6.52 9.14 10.20
N GLY A 147 -5.41 8.75 9.56
CA GLY A 147 -4.32 9.65 9.22
C GLY A 147 -4.58 10.48 7.95
N VAL A 148 -3.82 11.57 7.83
CA VAL A 148 -3.71 12.31 6.56
C VAL A 148 -2.64 11.63 5.71
N ASP A 149 -2.92 11.43 4.43
CA ASP A 149 -1.97 10.91 3.48
C ASP A 149 -0.88 11.95 3.20
N PRO A 150 0.41 11.67 3.46
CA PRO A 150 1.45 12.68 3.30
C PRO A 150 1.65 13.12 1.84
N ILE A 151 1.17 12.33 0.86
CA ILE A 151 1.29 12.66 -0.56
C ILE A 151 0.16 13.57 -1.04
N SER A 152 -1.08 13.26 -0.67
CA SER A 152 -2.26 14.02 -1.13
C SER A 152 -2.75 15.08 -0.15
N GLY A 153 -2.37 15.01 1.13
CA GLY A 153 -2.90 15.89 2.18
C GLY A 153 -4.35 15.61 2.55
N GLU A 154 -4.97 14.57 1.98
CA GLU A 154 -6.35 14.16 2.27
C GLU A 154 -6.40 13.10 3.37
N LYS A 155 -7.54 12.99 4.07
CA LYS A 155 -7.78 11.89 5.01
C LYS A 155 -7.68 10.57 4.25
N ARG A 156 -6.85 9.64 4.73
CA ARG A 156 -6.64 8.33 4.09
C ARG A 156 -7.93 7.52 3.96
N GLU A 157 -8.89 7.72 4.87
CA GLU A 157 -10.25 7.19 4.74
C GLU A 157 -10.98 7.67 3.48
N ALA A 158 -10.87 8.96 3.14
CA ALA A 158 -11.46 9.50 1.91
C ALA A 158 -10.81 8.85 0.68
N LEU A 159 -9.49 8.74 0.67
CA LEU A 159 -8.73 8.09 -0.40
C LEU A 159 -9.02 6.59 -0.55
N ALA A 160 -9.37 5.90 0.54
CA ALA A 160 -9.75 4.50 0.50
C ALA A 160 -11.12 4.32 -0.20
N LEU A 161 -12.02 5.28 -0.07
CA LEU A 161 -13.35 5.27 -0.70
C LEU A 161 -13.30 5.76 -2.15
N THR A 162 -12.52 6.80 -2.44
CA THR A 162 -12.46 7.42 -3.77
C THR A 162 -11.36 6.85 -4.65
N GLY A 163 -10.50 5.98 -4.09
CA GLY A 163 -9.20 5.68 -4.66
C GLY A 163 -8.23 6.85 -4.45
N ARG A 164 -6.93 6.54 -4.34
CA ARG A 164 -5.91 7.58 -4.31
C ARG A 164 -5.92 8.25 -5.69
N PRO A 165 -6.20 9.56 -5.82
CA PRO A 165 -6.13 10.21 -7.11
C PRO A 165 -4.69 10.03 -7.60
N VAL A 166 -4.51 9.46 -8.78
CA VAL A 166 -3.21 9.34 -9.46
C VAL A 166 -2.77 10.73 -9.95
N LYS A 167 -2.74 11.71 -9.05
CA LYS A 167 -2.40 13.12 -9.32
C LYS A 167 -0.97 13.39 -8.87
N ARG A 168 -0.01 12.87 -9.65
CA ARG A 168 1.29 13.55 -9.95
C ARG A 168 2.23 12.70 -10.80
N GLY A 169 2.19 11.37 -10.66
CA GLY A 169 3.09 10.48 -11.43
C GLY A 169 2.95 10.58 -12.96
N GLN A 170 1.76 10.85 -13.49
CA GLN A 170 1.57 10.99 -14.94
C GLN A 170 1.99 12.37 -15.49
N LYS A 171 1.89 13.46 -14.72
CA LYS A 171 2.36 14.77 -15.18
C LYS A 171 3.88 14.84 -15.15
N ASP A 172 4.50 14.32 -14.10
CA ASP A 172 5.97 14.26 -14.01
C ASP A 172 6.52 13.21 -14.96
N GLY A 173 5.89 12.03 -15.07
CA GLY A 173 6.23 11.03 -16.07
C GLY A 173 6.11 11.57 -17.50
N ALA A 174 5.00 12.19 -17.86
CA ALA A 174 4.85 12.81 -19.18
C ALA A 174 5.83 13.96 -19.39
N ALA A 175 6.13 14.79 -18.40
CA ALA A 175 7.12 15.86 -18.50
C ALA A 175 8.54 15.31 -18.67
N ILE A 176 8.91 14.27 -17.93
CA ILE A 176 10.21 13.59 -18.01
C ILE A 176 10.34 12.90 -19.37
N THR A 177 9.33 12.14 -19.80
CA THR A 177 9.28 11.51 -21.13
C THR A 177 9.30 12.57 -22.24
N ASN A 178 8.57 13.67 -22.09
CA ASN A 178 8.59 14.79 -23.04
C ASN A 178 9.96 15.47 -23.09
N LYS A 179 10.65 15.62 -21.96
CA LYS A 179 12.00 16.20 -21.90
C LYS A 179 13.01 15.25 -22.53
N ALA A 180 12.95 13.96 -22.23
CA ALA A 180 13.81 12.93 -22.80
C ALA A 180 13.66 12.83 -24.34
N HIS A 181 12.45 13.01 -24.86
CA HIS A 181 12.20 12.99 -26.30
C HIS A 181 12.23 14.37 -26.97
N ALA A 182 12.58 15.46 -26.26
CA ALA A 182 12.58 16.80 -26.83
C ALA A 182 13.57 16.93 -28.00
N ALA A 183 14.83 16.55 -27.80
CA ALA A 183 15.87 16.60 -28.83
C ALA A 183 15.51 15.76 -30.07
N MET A 184 14.95 14.56 -29.85
CA MET A 184 14.52 13.69 -30.95
C MET A 184 13.34 14.28 -31.72
N ARG A 185 12.39 14.96 -31.06
CA ARG A 185 11.30 15.67 -31.74
C ARG A 185 11.80 16.86 -32.55
N GLU A 186 12.75 17.62 -32.02
CA GLU A 186 13.37 18.72 -32.75
C GLU A 186 14.12 18.22 -33.99
N ALA A 187 14.90 17.15 -33.87
CA ALA A 187 15.57 16.51 -34.99
C ALA A 187 14.58 16.03 -36.07
N ARG A 188 13.47 15.39 -35.67
CA ARG A 188 12.38 15.02 -36.60
C ARG A 188 11.81 16.22 -37.33
N PHE A 189 11.52 17.33 -36.62
CA PHE A 189 10.93 18.51 -37.24
C PHE A 189 11.89 19.24 -38.16
N ALA A 190 13.18 19.32 -37.81
CA ALA A 190 14.20 19.85 -38.71
C ALA A 190 14.25 19.01 -40.00
N ARG A 191 14.33 17.68 -39.87
CA ARG A 191 14.41 16.78 -41.02
C ARG A 191 13.16 16.79 -41.88
N MET A 192 11.97 16.81 -41.26
CA MET A 192 10.71 16.93 -41.98
C MET A 192 10.58 18.27 -42.72
N LYS A 193 11.10 19.39 -42.20
CA LYS A 193 11.11 20.67 -42.92
C LYS A 193 11.90 20.61 -44.23
N GLU A 194 13.01 19.88 -44.23
CA GLU A 194 13.85 19.70 -45.41
C GLU A 194 13.19 18.80 -46.46
N LEU A 195 12.60 17.68 -46.03
CA LEU A 195 12.14 16.63 -46.94
C LEU A 195 10.71 16.83 -47.49
N VAL A 196 9.83 17.49 -46.72
CA VAL A 196 8.41 17.63 -47.08
C VAL A 196 8.18 18.37 -48.41
N PRO A 197 8.91 19.45 -48.76
CA PRO A 197 8.74 20.16 -50.02
C PRO A 197 8.89 19.26 -51.26
N ASP A 198 9.82 18.31 -51.21
CA ASP A 198 10.18 17.47 -52.36
C ASP A 198 9.45 16.13 -52.37
N LEU A 199 9.29 15.49 -51.20
CA LEU A 199 8.81 14.11 -51.08
C LEU A 199 7.34 14.00 -50.63
N GLY A 200 6.78 15.08 -50.08
CA GLY A 200 5.50 15.05 -49.39
C GLY A 200 5.58 14.41 -47.98
N VAL A 201 4.55 14.67 -47.16
CA VAL A 201 4.56 14.36 -45.72
C VAL A 201 4.71 12.87 -45.41
N GLU A 202 4.06 11.99 -46.16
CA GLU A 202 4.10 10.56 -45.88
C GLU A 202 5.46 9.93 -46.19
N ASN A 203 6.02 10.23 -47.37
CA ASN A 203 7.33 9.71 -47.77
C ASN A 203 8.46 10.32 -46.92
N ALA A 204 8.37 11.60 -46.56
CA ALA A 204 9.31 12.23 -45.64
C ALA A 204 9.32 11.55 -44.25
N ALA A 205 8.15 11.16 -43.72
CA ALA A 205 8.05 10.47 -42.44
C ALA A 205 8.64 9.04 -42.50
N ARG A 206 8.46 8.32 -43.61
CA ARG A 206 9.08 7.01 -43.83
C ARG A 206 10.60 7.12 -43.99
N GLN A 207 11.08 8.16 -44.66
CA GLN A 207 12.51 8.44 -44.76
C GLN A 207 13.13 8.74 -43.38
N CYS A 208 12.43 9.49 -42.53
CA CYS A 208 12.87 9.73 -41.14
C CYS A 208 12.92 8.43 -40.31
N GLU A 209 12.00 7.49 -40.53
CA GLU A 209 12.04 6.17 -39.87
C GLU A 209 13.23 5.34 -40.35
N ALA A 210 13.52 5.34 -41.65
CA ALA A 210 14.70 4.69 -42.21
C ALA A 210 16.01 5.26 -41.64
N GLU A 211 16.02 6.55 -41.30
CA GLU A 211 17.12 7.25 -40.62
C GLU A 211 17.16 6.99 -39.09
N GLY A 212 16.29 6.13 -38.56
CA GLY A 212 16.27 5.74 -37.14
C GLY A 212 15.61 6.76 -36.22
N LEU A 213 14.87 7.74 -36.75
CA LEU A 213 14.22 8.78 -35.95
C LEU A 213 12.92 8.30 -35.30
N GLY A 214 12.53 7.02 -35.43
CA GLY A 214 11.36 6.41 -34.81
C GLY A 214 10.20 6.16 -35.80
N GLY A 215 9.09 5.63 -35.29
CA GLY A 215 8.01 5.12 -36.14
C GLY A 215 7.34 6.18 -37.02
N TRP A 216 7.26 5.93 -38.33
CA TRP A 216 6.80 6.93 -39.33
C TRP A 216 5.38 7.46 -39.06
N GLN A 217 4.46 6.63 -38.58
CA GLN A 217 3.10 7.02 -38.23
C GLN A 217 3.04 8.01 -37.06
N ALA A 218 3.98 7.90 -36.11
CA ALA A 218 4.08 8.83 -34.99
C ALA A 218 4.70 10.15 -35.44
N ILE A 219 5.72 10.11 -36.31
CA ILE A 219 6.36 11.29 -36.90
C ILE A 219 5.34 12.10 -37.71
N ARG A 220 4.56 11.45 -38.57
CA ARG A 220 3.49 12.09 -39.35
C ARG A 220 2.50 12.84 -38.45
N ARG A 221 1.94 12.15 -37.45
CA ARG A 221 1.00 12.77 -36.50
C ARG A 221 1.60 13.92 -35.70
N GLN A 222 2.89 13.86 -35.37
CA GLN A 222 3.58 14.95 -34.68
C GLN A 222 3.76 16.17 -35.60
N TRP A 223 4.07 15.92 -36.87
CA TRP A 223 4.23 16.96 -37.89
C TRP A 223 2.93 17.68 -38.22
N ASP A 224 1.82 16.96 -38.38
CA ASP A 224 0.52 17.56 -38.67
C ASP A 224 0.08 18.52 -37.55
N ARG A 225 0.22 18.08 -36.28
CA ARG A 225 -0.03 18.95 -35.12
C ARG A 225 0.93 20.15 -35.05
N TYR A 226 2.19 19.97 -35.46
CA TYR A 226 3.16 21.07 -35.52
C TYR A 226 2.76 22.11 -36.57
N ARG A 227 2.27 21.67 -37.74
CA ARG A 227 1.77 22.57 -38.78
C ARG A 227 0.53 23.33 -38.31
N GLU A 228 -0.48 22.65 -37.79
CA GLU A 228 -1.71 23.27 -37.26
C GLU A 228 -1.38 24.40 -36.26
N LYS A 229 -0.52 24.13 -35.28
CA LYS A 229 -0.12 25.14 -34.29
C LYS A 229 0.61 26.34 -34.89
N ASN A 230 1.49 26.14 -35.88
CA ASN A 230 2.22 27.24 -36.51
C ASN A 230 1.36 28.02 -37.51
N THR A 231 0.37 27.38 -38.11
CA THR A 231 -0.61 28.05 -38.98
C THR A 231 -1.54 28.95 -38.15
N ASP A 232 -2.05 28.46 -37.01
CA ASP A 232 -2.86 29.27 -36.09
C ASP A 232 -2.09 30.44 -35.50
N THR A 233 -0.84 30.23 -35.09
CA THR A 233 0.00 31.30 -34.52
C THR A 233 0.22 32.45 -35.53
N ARG A 234 0.37 32.13 -36.83
CA ARG A 234 0.50 33.14 -37.88
C ARG A 234 -0.80 33.88 -38.18
N ALA A 235 -1.95 33.22 -38.02
CA ALA A 235 -3.26 33.86 -38.17
C ALA A 235 -3.52 34.86 -37.03
N THR A 236 -3.19 34.50 -35.79
CA THR A 236 -3.35 35.37 -34.61
C THR A 236 -2.44 36.60 -34.64
N VAL A 237 -1.18 36.46 -35.11
CA VAL A 237 -0.27 37.61 -35.22
C VAL A 237 -0.74 38.60 -36.31
N ARG A 238 -1.37 38.13 -37.39
CA ARG A 238 -1.92 39.00 -38.45
C ARG A 238 -3.18 39.77 -38.05
N GLN A 239 -3.93 39.34 -37.04
CA GLN A 239 -5.11 40.05 -36.55
C GLN A 239 -4.78 41.15 -35.53
N ASN A 240 -3.57 41.12 -34.97
CA ASN A 240 -3.09 42.06 -33.96
C ASN A 240 -2.09 43.10 -34.53
N MET A 241 -1.89 43.12 -35.86
CA MET A 241 -1.17 44.16 -36.61
C MET A 241 -2.17 44.95 -37.44
#